data_AF-A0A1V1P752-F1
#
_entry.id   AF-A0A1V1P752-F1
#
_cell.length_a   1.000
_cell.length_b   1.000
_cell.length_c   1.000
_cell.angle_alpha   90.00
_cell.angle_beta   90.00
_cell.angle_gamma   90.00
#
_symmetry.space_group_name_H-M   'P 1'
#
loop_
_entity.id
_entity.type
_entity.pdbx_description
1 polymer ?
#
loop_
_entity_poly.entity_id
_entity_poly.type
_entity_poly.pdbx_seq_one_letter_code
_entity_poly.pdbx_strand_id
1 'polypeptide(L)'
;MEIQLYFDKSTLLIKNIPQSLLSSLSDIKWDPRTKEYRAPAQSYRNIVLTIRKHQLAYKDHARQFHPCQLPIKRTITPRPFQKDALHAWQKNGSQGVVVLPTGAGKTILAVLCIEQTKRPTLIHVPTIDLMHQWYEVLKEMFCIEIGLLGGGAHEIHPITVATYDSALLHVTHKGNQFGF
;
A
#
# COMPACT_ATOMS: atom_id res chain seq x y z
N MET A 1 -2.21 -22.90 -19.34
CA MET A 1 -3.16 -21.89 -18.82
C MET A 1 -2.38 -20.93 -17.94
N GLU A 2 -2.65 -19.64 -18.05
CA GLU A 2 -1.94 -18.59 -17.30
C GLU A 2 -2.60 -18.37 -15.94
N ILE A 3 -1.81 -18.06 -14.89
CA ILE A 3 -2.32 -17.73 -13.55
C ILE A 3 -3.12 -16.42 -13.64
N GLN A 4 -4.26 -16.33 -12.95
CA GLN A 4 -5.03 -15.08 -12.92
C GLN A 4 -5.30 -14.65 -11.48
N LEU A 5 -5.03 -13.38 -11.18
CA LEU A 5 -5.26 -12.79 -9.86
C LEU A 5 -6.41 -11.80 -9.95
N TYR A 6 -7.37 -11.88 -9.03
CA TYR A 6 -8.49 -10.95 -8.90
C TYR A 6 -8.61 -10.48 -7.46
N PHE A 7 -8.94 -9.21 -7.24
CA PHE A 7 -9.30 -8.70 -5.92
C PHE A 7 -10.79 -8.91 -5.69
N ASP A 8 -11.15 -9.51 -4.57
CA ASP A 8 -12.54 -9.74 -4.17
C ASP A 8 -12.71 -9.55 -2.66
N LYS A 9 -13.38 -8.46 -2.26
CA LYS A 9 -13.77 -8.16 -0.86
C LYS A 9 -12.64 -8.37 0.16
N SER A 10 -11.50 -7.70 -0.05
CA SER A 10 -10.29 -7.81 0.79
C SER A 10 -9.53 -9.13 0.70
N THR A 11 -9.90 -10.00 -0.23
CA THR A 11 -9.16 -11.23 -0.55
C THR A 11 -8.69 -11.22 -1.99
N LEU A 12 -7.80 -12.15 -2.33
CA LEU A 12 -7.38 -12.44 -3.68
C LEU A 12 -7.99 -13.76 -4.09
N LEU A 13 -8.68 -13.76 -5.22
CA LEU A 13 -9.06 -14.96 -5.95
C LEU A 13 -7.94 -15.30 -6.93
N ILE A 14 -7.52 -16.56 -6.93
CA ILE A 14 -6.38 -17.06 -7.69
C ILE A 14 -6.84 -18.23 -8.54
N LYS A 15 -6.84 -18.04 -9.85
CA LYS A 15 -7.20 -19.07 -10.82
C LYS A 15 -5.96 -19.69 -11.46
N ASN A 16 -6.06 -20.96 -11.83
CA ASN A 16 -5.01 -21.73 -12.52
C ASN A 16 -3.66 -21.75 -11.77
N ILE A 17 -3.67 -21.73 -10.44
CA ILE A 17 -2.43 -21.83 -9.66
C ILE A 17 -1.84 -23.25 -9.76
N PRO A 18 -0.56 -23.41 -10.17
CA PRO A 18 0.10 -24.71 -10.17
C PRO A 18 0.25 -25.28 -8.75
N GLN A 19 0.12 -26.59 -8.62
CA GLN A 19 0.31 -27.29 -7.33
C GLN A 19 1.70 -27.03 -6.71
N SER A 20 2.72 -26.85 -7.56
CA SER A 20 4.08 -26.53 -7.13
C SER A 20 4.22 -25.20 -6.39
N LEU A 21 3.31 -24.24 -6.63
CA LEU A 21 3.30 -22.97 -5.91
C LEU A 21 2.56 -23.04 -4.58
N LEU A 22 1.58 -23.94 -4.44
CA LEU A 22 0.78 -24.06 -3.21
C LEU A 22 1.64 -24.45 -2.00
N SER A 23 2.70 -25.25 -2.21
CA SER A 23 3.65 -25.59 -1.13
C SER A 23 4.51 -24.41 -0.68
N SER A 24 4.72 -23.41 -1.55
CA SER A 24 5.51 -22.22 -1.25
C SER A 24 4.71 -21.06 -0.65
N LEU A 25 3.37 -21.12 -0.71
CA LEU A 25 2.47 -20.02 -0.34
C LEU A 25 1.45 -20.51 0.71
N SER A 26 1.82 -20.40 1.99
CA SER A 26 1.01 -20.87 3.13
C SER A 26 -0.35 -20.17 3.28
N ASP A 27 -0.47 -18.95 2.77
CA ASP A 27 -1.67 -18.12 2.96
C ASP A 27 -2.81 -18.48 2.00
N ILE A 28 -2.53 -19.32 0.99
CA ILE A 28 -3.49 -19.71 -0.03
C ILE A 28 -4.32 -20.90 0.46
N LYS A 29 -5.64 -20.78 0.40
CA LYS A 29 -6.59 -21.81 0.81
C LYS A 29 -7.62 -22.05 -0.28
N TRP A 30 -8.05 -23.30 -0.45
CA TRP A 30 -9.15 -23.63 -1.35
C TRP A 30 -10.48 -23.12 -0.78
N ASP A 31 -11.26 -22.40 -1.58
CA ASP A 31 -12.62 -22.00 -1.24
C ASP A 31 -13.64 -22.89 -1.99
N PRO A 32 -14.35 -23.80 -1.28
CA PRO A 32 -15.31 -24.69 -1.92
C PRO A 32 -16.54 -23.96 -2.50
N ARG A 33 -16.83 -22.72 -2.05
CA ARG A 33 -17.98 -21.94 -2.52
C ARG A 33 -17.75 -21.37 -3.91
N THR A 34 -16.53 -20.88 -4.16
CA THR A 34 -16.14 -20.34 -5.48
C THR A 34 -15.44 -21.36 -6.36
N LYS A 35 -15.05 -22.52 -5.81
CA LYS A 35 -14.21 -23.54 -6.48
C LYS A 35 -12.90 -22.95 -7.01
N GLU A 36 -12.31 -22.06 -6.23
CA GLU A 36 -11.08 -21.35 -6.57
C GLU A 36 -10.21 -21.20 -5.32
N TYR A 37 -8.93 -20.88 -5.49
CA TYR A 37 -8.04 -20.58 -4.37
C TYR A 37 -8.19 -19.12 -3.93
N ARG A 38 -8.11 -18.89 -2.62
CA ARG A 38 -8.15 -17.58 -1.99
C ARG A 38 -6.98 -17.32 -1.07
N ALA A 39 -6.56 -16.07 -0.96
CA ALA A 39 -5.65 -15.59 0.08
C ALA A 39 -6.08 -14.20 0.59
N PRO A 40 -5.66 -13.77 1.79
CA PRO A 40 -5.81 -12.38 2.20
C PRO A 40 -5.17 -11.42 1.19
N ALA A 41 -5.77 -10.26 0.93
CA ALA A 41 -5.22 -9.31 -0.05
C ALA A 41 -3.83 -8.78 0.30
N GLN A 42 -3.50 -8.72 1.60
CA GLN A 42 -2.16 -8.38 2.07
C GLN A 42 -1.07 -9.35 1.55
N SER A 43 -1.42 -10.59 1.22
CA SER A 43 -0.49 -11.58 0.68
C SER A 43 -0.16 -11.34 -0.81
N TYR A 44 -0.80 -10.36 -1.46
CA TYR A 44 -0.61 -10.02 -2.88
C TYR A 44 0.86 -9.89 -3.26
N ARG A 45 1.62 -9.10 -2.50
CA ARG A 45 3.03 -8.83 -2.77
C ARG A 45 3.85 -10.13 -2.76
N ASN A 46 3.66 -10.97 -1.74
CA ASN A 46 4.37 -12.24 -1.62
C ASN A 46 4.03 -13.19 -2.78
N ILE A 47 2.74 -13.29 -3.13
CA ILE A 47 2.26 -14.12 -4.24
C ILE A 47 2.88 -13.68 -5.56
N VAL A 48 2.80 -12.38 -5.89
CA VAL A 48 3.35 -11.84 -7.15
C VAL A 48 4.87 -12.01 -7.22
N LEU A 49 5.59 -11.75 -6.13
CA LEU A 49 7.04 -11.95 -6.10
C LEU A 49 7.42 -13.42 -6.27
N THR A 50 6.63 -14.34 -5.72
CA THR A 50 6.85 -15.79 -5.85
C THR A 50 6.60 -16.25 -7.28
N ILE A 51 5.49 -15.84 -7.90
CA ILE A 51 5.18 -16.12 -9.31
C ILE A 51 6.32 -15.64 -10.22
N ARG A 52 6.82 -14.41 -9.98
CA ARG A 52 7.95 -13.84 -10.73
C ARG A 52 9.26 -14.57 -10.50
N LYS A 53 9.56 -14.97 -9.25
CA LYS A 53 10.75 -15.77 -8.91
C LYS A 53 10.78 -17.10 -9.67
N HIS A 54 9.61 -17.72 -9.86
CA HIS A 54 9.45 -18.94 -10.65
C HIS A 54 9.27 -18.70 -12.16
N GLN A 55 9.31 -17.44 -12.62
CA GLN A 55 9.17 -17.05 -14.04
C GLN A 55 7.88 -17.57 -14.68
N LEU A 56 6.80 -17.65 -13.90
CA LEU A 56 5.50 -18.13 -14.37
C LEU A 56 4.70 -16.97 -14.99
N ALA A 57 4.03 -17.23 -16.11
CA ALA A 57 3.12 -16.28 -16.72
C ALA A 57 1.89 -16.07 -15.82
N TYR A 58 1.47 -14.81 -15.67
CA TYR A 58 0.28 -14.45 -14.91
C TYR A 58 -0.38 -13.15 -15.42
N LYS A 59 -1.70 -13.10 -15.35
CA LYS A 59 -2.51 -11.88 -15.54
C LYS A 59 -2.94 -11.30 -14.20
N ASP A 60 -2.62 -10.04 -14.00
CA ASP A 60 -2.97 -9.29 -12.80
C ASP A 60 -4.21 -8.42 -13.04
N HIS A 61 -5.37 -8.95 -12.66
CA HIS A 61 -6.62 -8.20 -12.61
C HIS A 61 -6.93 -7.69 -11.19
N ALA A 62 -6.08 -8.02 -10.20
CA ALA A 62 -6.29 -7.63 -8.81
C ALA A 62 -5.84 -6.20 -8.57
N ARG A 63 -4.68 -5.83 -9.10
CA ARG A 63 -4.08 -4.50 -8.92
C ARG A 63 -4.86 -3.43 -9.71
N GLN A 64 -5.37 -2.41 -9.01
CA GLN A 64 -6.02 -1.25 -9.60
C GLN A 64 -5.23 0.06 -9.41
N PHE A 65 -3.94 -0.05 -9.12
CA PHE A 65 -3.03 1.09 -9.04
C PHE A 65 -1.91 0.97 -10.07
N HIS A 66 -1.39 2.13 -10.47
CA HIS A 66 -0.24 2.25 -11.35
C HIS A 66 0.86 3.06 -10.64
N PRO A 67 2.14 2.79 -10.94
CA PRO A 67 3.20 3.71 -10.54
C PRO A 67 2.88 5.13 -11.01
N CYS A 68 3.09 6.10 -10.14
CA CYS A 68 2.80 7.52 -10.42
C CYS A 68 3.94 8.39 -9.89
N GLN A 69 4.16 9.52 -10.56
CA GLN A 69 5.08 10.53 -10.05
C GLN A 69 4.37 11.34 -8.97
N LEU A 70 5.06 11.55 -7.84
CA LEU A 70 4.57 12.31 -6.70
C LEU A 70 5.54 13.47 -6.44
N PRO A 71 5.57 14.49 -7.32
CA PRO A 71 6.53 15.58 -7.20
C PRO A 71 6.29 16.39 -5.93
N ILE A 72 7.37 16.66 -5.19
CA ILE A 72 7.34 17.54 -4.04
C ILE A 72 7.59 19.01 -4.45
N LYS A 73 6.95 19.95 -3.75
CA LYS A 73 7.04 21.39 -4.02
C LYS A 73 8.42 21.95 -3.70
N ARG A 74 9.13 21.35 -2.74
CA ARG A 74 10.43 21.81 -2.24
C ARG A 74 11.29 20.60 -1.89
N THR A 75 12.57 20.65 -2.24
CA THR A 75 13.53 19.62 -1.83
C THR A 75 13.65 19.57 -0.31
N ILE A 76 13.53 18.36 0.24
CA ILE A 76 13.70 18.09 1.67
C ILE A 76 15.11 17.57 1.91
N THR A 77 15.87 18.24 2.78
CA THR A 77 17.15 17.74 3.27
C THR A 77 16.94 16.94 4.56
N PRO A 78 16.97 15.60 4.54
CA PRO A 78 16.78 14.81 5.75
C PRO A 78 17.93 15.00 6.73
N ARG A 79 17.61 14.95 8.02
CA ARG A 79 18.62 14.80 9.08
C ARG A 79 19.34 13.45 8.92
N PRO A 80 20.58 13.29 9.44
CA PRO A 80 21.33 12.03 9.30
C PRO A 80 20.53 10.79 9.69
N PHE A 81 19.88 10.80 10.86
CA PHE A 81 19.06 9.66 11.32
C PHE A 81 17.82 9.40 10.45
N GLN A 82 17.25 10.42 9.79
CA GLN A 82 16.11 10.24 8.87
C GLN A 82 16.60 9.60 7.58
N LYS A 83 17.78 9.98 7.08
CA LYS A 83 18.41 9.37 5.91
C LYS A 83 18.73 7.89 6.17
N ASP A 84 19.29 7.58 7.33
CA ASP A 84 19.61 6.20 7.72
C ASP A 84 18.33 5.36 7.85
N ALA A 85 17.29 5.92 8.48
CA ALA A 85 15.99 5.25 8.59
C ALA A 85 15.35 4.98 7.23
N LEU A 86 15.40 5.97 6.31
CA LEU A 86 14.90 5.84 4.96
C LEU A 86 15.66 4.73 4.20
N HIS A 87 16.98 4.73 4.24
CA HIS A 87 17.82 3.70 3.63
C HIS A 87 17.55 2.31 4.20
N ALA A 88 17.40 2.17 5.53
CA ALA A 88 17.09 0.91 6.17
C ALA A 88 15.72 0.36 5.71
N TRP A 89 14.70 1.23 5.68
CA TRP A 89 13.37 0.89 5.21
C TRP A 89 13.36 0.47 3.73
N GLN A 90 14.09 1.18 2.87
CA GLN A 90 14.27 0.82 1.46
C GLN A 90 14.95 -0.54 1.29
N LYS A 91 16.05 -0.79 2.02
CA LYS A 91 16.75 -2.09 2.00
C LYS A 91 15.84 -3.24 2.40
N ASN A 92 14.87 -2.98 3.27
CA ASN A 92 13.83 -3.95 3.65
C ASN A 92 12.65 -4.01 2.66
N GLY A 93 12.88 -3.64 1.40
CA GLY A 93 11.86 -3.68 0.35
C GLY A 93 10.76 -2.64 0.51
N SER A 94 11.00 -1.53 1.23
CA SER A 94 9.99 -0.51 1.53
C SER A 94 8.82 -1.05 2.37
N GLN A 95 9.12 -1.99 3.28
CA GLN A 95 8.15 -2.57 4.20
C GLN A 95 8.78 -2.67 5.58
N GLY A 96 8.08 -2.22 6.63
CA GLY A 96 8.59 -2.29 8.01
C GLY A 96 8.13 -1.12 8.87
N VAL A 97 8.60 -1.10 10.12
CA VAL A 97 8.27 -0.06 11.12
C VAL A 97 9.50 0.78 11.40
N VAL A 98 9.35 2.11 11.35
CA VAL A 98 10.39 3.05 11.77
C VAL A 98 9.95 3.73 13.06
N VAL A 99 10.79 3.64 14.10
CA VAL A 99 10.54 4.25 15.40
C VAL A 99 11.38 5.51 15.55
N LEU A 100 10.72 6.66 15.77
CA LEU A 100 11.36 7.95 16.05
C LEU A 100 10.65 8.66 17.20
N PRO A 101 11.35 9.42 18.06
CA PRO A 101 10.73 10.20 19.12
C PRO A 101 9.75 11.26 18.58
N THR A 102 8.86 11.77 19.44
CA THR A 102 8.01 12.92 19.09
C THR A 102 8.89 14.13 18.73
N GLY A 103 8.43 14.98 17.81
CA GLY A 103 9.21 16.11 17.31
C GLY A 103 10.40 15.77 16.38
N ALA A 104 10.77 14.50 16.20
CA ALA A 104 11.89 14.10 15.33
C ALA A 104 11.61 14.17 13.82
N GLY A 105 10.43 14.63 13.41
CA GLY A 105 10.05 14.75 11.99
C GLY A 105 9.62 13.43 11.35
N LYS A 106 8.80 12.62 12.04
CA LYS A 106 8.20 11.39 11.48
C LYS A 106 7.43 11.64 10.18
N THR A 107 6.66 12.72 10.15
CA THR A 107 5.88 13.11 8.96
C THR A 107 6.79 13.45 7.78
N ILE A 108 7.91 14.14 8.01
CA ILE A 108 8.91 14.43 6.97
C ILE A 108 9.55 13.15 6.44
N LEU A 109 9.89 12.20 7.31
CA LEU A 109 10.36 10.89 6.86
C LEU A 109 9.31 10.17 6.01
N ALA A 110 8.03 10.22 6.39
CA ALA A 110 6.96 9.63 5.62
C ALA A 110 6.81 10.27 4.22
N VAL A 111 6.93 11.60 4.13
CA VAL A 111 6.94 12.33 2.85
C VAL A 111 8.07 11.83 1.94
N LEU A 112 9.29 11.67 2.48
CA LEU A 112 10.42 11.10 1.75
C LEU A 112 10.17 9.66 1.28
N CYS A 113 9.55 8.82 2.13
CA CYS A 113 9.16 7.47 1.74
C CYS A 113 8.13 7.49 0.58
N ILE A 114 7.12 8.36 0.65
CA ILE A 114 6.07 8.49 -0.37
C ILE A 114 6.67 8.91 -1.71
N GLU A 115 7.48 9.97 -1.70
CA GLU A 115 8.15 10.49 -2.90
C GLU A 115 8.97 9.41 -3.61
N GLN A 116 9.74 8.62 -2.84
CA GLN A 116 10.62 7.60 -3.39
C GLN A 116 9.87 6.35 -3.87
N THR A 117 8.74 6.01 -3.24
CA THR A 117 7.97 4.80 -3.57
C THR A 117 7.24 4.93 -4.91
N LYS A 118 6.84 6.14 -5.30
CA LYS A 118 6.19 6.44 -6.60
C LYS A 118 4.96 5.57 -6.87
N ARG A 119 4.13 5.38 -5.86
CA ARG A 119 2.88 4.63 -5.91
C ARG A 119 1.80 5.36 -5.10
N PRO A 120 0.52 5.19 -5.44
CA PRO A 120 -0.54 5.71 -4.60
C PRO A 120 -0.41 5.20 -3.17
N THR A 121 -0.51 6.11 -2.20
CA THR A 121 -0.30 5.86 -0.78
C THR A 121 -1.55 6.21 0.03
N LEU A 122 -1.94 5.30 0.92
CA LEU A 122 -2.97 5.52 1.93
C LEU A 122 -2.29 5.67 3.31
N ILE A 123 -2.49 6.81 3.95
CA ILE A 123 -2.02 7.07 5.32
C ILE A 123 -3.18 6.81 6.27
N HIS A 124 -2.97 5.93 7.26
CA HIS A 124 -3.94 5.68 8.32
C HIS A 124 -3.60 6.47 9.59
N VAL A 125 -4.60 7.11 10.18
CA VAL A 125 -4.47 7.89 11.42
C VAL A 125 -5.59 7.54 12.42
N PRO A 126 -5.37 7.71 13.74
CA PRO A 126 -6.37 7.33 14.75
C PRO A 126 -7.48 8.37 14.97
N THR A 127 -7.26 9.64 14.65
CA THR A 127 -8.24 10.70 14.91
C THR A 127 -8.42 11.63 13.71
N ILE A 128 -9.56 12.32 13.66
CA ILE A 128 -9.86 13.34 12.66
C ILE A 128 -8.88 14.52 12.77
N ASP A 129 -8.50 14.93 13.98
CA ASP A 129 -7.50 15.99 14.17
C ASP A 129 -6.15 15.65 13.52
N LEU A 130 -5.67 14.41 13.73
CA LEU A 130 -4.45 13.94 13.08
C LEU A 130 -4.61 13.82 11.57
N MET A 131 -5.80 13.47 11.09
CA MET A 131 -6.09 13.44 9.65
C MET A 131 -5.89 14.82 9.02
N HIS A 132 -6.43 15.87 9.63
CA HIS A 132 -6.24 17.25 9.16
C HIS A 132 -4.79 17.71 9.28
N GLN A 133 -4.08 17.36 10.37
CA GLN A 133 -2.65 17.69 10.51
C GLN A 133 -1.81 17.06 9.39
N TRP A 134 -2.07 15.79 9.05
CA TRP A 134 -1.38 15.13 7.94
C TRP A 134 -1.74 15.75 6.60
N TYR A 135 -3.01 16.07 6.38
CA TYR A 135 -3.49 16.71 5.16
C TYR A 135 -2.77 18.04 4.89
N GLU A 136 -2.68 18.93 5.88
CA GLU A 136 -1.99 20.22 5.70
C GLU A 136 -0.51 20.03 5.35
N VAL A 137 0.21 19.15 6.06
CA VAL A 137 1.61 18.85 5.73
C VAL A 137 1.76 18.30 4.31
N LEU A 138 0.93 17.34 3.91
CA LEU A 138 1.00 16.74 2.58
C LEU A 138 0.66 17.75 1.48
N LYS A 139 -0.34 18.62 1.71
CA LYS A 139 -0.75 19.69 0.81
C LYS A 139 0.34 20.73 0.64
N GLU A 140 1.13 21.02 1.67
CA GLU A 140 2.30 21.89 1.56
C GLU A 140 3.47 21.22 0.83
N MET A 141 3.62 19.90 0.97
CA MET A 141 4.78 19.17 0.45
C MET A 141 4.62 18.70 -1.00
N PHE A 142 3.42 18.33 -1.47
CA PHE A 142 3.22 17.71 -2.79
C PHE A 142 2.50 18.61 -3.80
N CYS A 143 2.87 18.54 -5.08
CA CYS A 143 2.23 19.29 -6.17
C CYS A 143 0.93 18.65 -6.69
N ILE A 144 0.30 17.77 -5.92
CA ILE A 144 -0.93 17.06 -6.30
C ILE A 144 -2.02 17.27 -5.26
N GLU A 145 -3.25 16.98 -5.64
CA GLU A 145 -4.38 16.95 -4.70
C GLU A 145 -4.21 15.81 -3.68
N ILE A 146 -4.57 16.10 -2.43
CA ILE A 146 -4.50 15.17 -1.31
C ILE A 146 -5.93 14.79 -0.94
N GLY A 147 -6.20 13.48 -0.87
CA GLY A 147 -7.50 12.95 -0.48
C GLY A 147 -7.68 12.87 1.02
N LEU A 148 -8.94 12.94 1.44
CA LEU A 148 -9.39 12.74 2.81
C LEU A 148 -10.52 11.72 2.84
N LEU A 149 -10.37 10.69 3.68
CA LEU A 149 -11.35 9.64 3.87
C LEU A 149 -11.67 9.47 5.36
N GLY A 150 -12.69 10.19 5.82
CA GLY A 150 -13.15 10.18 7.21
C GLY A 150 -13.71 11.52 7.66
N GLY A 151 -14.40 11.53 8.80
CA GLY A 151 -15.01 12.76 9.34
C GLY A 151 -16.05 13.42 8.40
N GLY A 152 -16.66 12.64 7.51
CA GLY A 152 -17.60 13.12 6.48
C GLY A 152 -16.98 13.39 5.11
N ALA A 153 -15.64 13.43 4.99
CA ALA A 153 -14.95 13.56 3.71
C ALA A 153 -14.82 12.21 2.98
N HIS A 154 -15.00 12.23 1.66
CA HIS A 154 -14.89 11.06 0.78
C HIS A 154 -14.15 11.40 -0.53
N GLU A 155 -12.96 11.97 -0.40
CA GLU A 155 -12.12 12.38 -1.53
C GLU A 155 -10.92 11.45 -1.63
N ILE A 156 -10.76 10.76 -2.76
CA ILE A 156 -9.66 9.81 -2.97
C ILE A 156 -8.78 10.30 -4.10
N HIS A 157 -7.52 10.51 -3.75
CA HIS A 157 -6.44 10.92 -4.66
C HIS A 157 -5.25 9.97 -4.50
N PRO A 158 -4.21 10.06 -5.36
CA PRO A 158 -3.03 9.20 -5.25
C PRO A 158 -2.38 9.21 -3.87
N ILE A 159 -2.43 10.32 -3.14
CA ILE A 159 -2.12 10.35 -1.71
C ILE A 159 -3.43 10.63 -0.98
N THR A 160 -3.83 9.74 -0.08
CA THR A 160 -5.07 9.89 0.72
C THR A 160 -4.77 9.65 2.19
N VAL A 161 -5.31 10.49 3.06
CA VAL A 161 -5.29 10.28 4.52
C VAL A 161 -6.65 9.78 4.98
N ALA A 162 -6.67 8.71 5.77
CA ALA A 162 -7.90 8.10 6.27
C ALA A 162 -7.82 7.84 7.76
N THR A 163 -8.95 7.95 8.47
CA THR A 163 -9.03 7.39 9.82
C THR A 163 -9.05 5.86 9.77
N TYR A 164 -8.58 5.18 10.81
CA TYR A 164 -8.66 3.71 10.87
C TYR A 164 -10.10 3.20 10.65
N ASP A 165 -11.09 3.82 11.30
CA ASP A 165 -12.49 3.43 11.18
C ASP A 165 -13.01 3.56 9.74
N SER A 166 -12.72 4.70 9.09
CA SER A 166 -13.17 4.94 7.72
C SER A 166 -12.49 4.00 6.73
N ALA A 167 -11.19 3.76 6.91
CA ALA A 167 -10.47 2.84 6.05
C ALA A 167 -10.99 1.39 6.17
N LEU A 168 -11.35 0.97 7.40
CA LEU A 168 -11.95 -0.34 7.63
C LEU A 168 -13.29 -0.51 6.90
N LEU A 169 -14.13 0.53 6.85
CA LEU A 169 -15.40 0.49 6.13
C LEU A 169 -15.24 0.33 4.61
N HIS A 170 -14.10 0.76 4.05
CA HIS A 170 -13.87 0.78 2.61
C HIS A 170 -12.88 -0.28 2.09
N VAL A 171 -12.21 -1.02 2.98
CA VAL A 171 -11.14 -1.98 2.64
C VAL A 171 -11.59 -3.02 1.62
N THR A 172 -12.85 -3.48 1.69
CA THR A 172 -13.42 -4.49 0.79
C THR A 172 -13.54 -4.04 -0.66
N HIS A 173 -13.63 -2.73 -0.90
CA HIS A 173 -13.85 -2.17 -2.23
C HIS A 173 -12.65 -1.37 -2.75
N LYS A 174 -11.79 -0.90 -1.85
CA LYS A 174 -10.70 0.03 -2.19
C LYS A 174 -9.29 -0.49 -1.84
N GLY A 175 -9.20 -1.66 -1.21
CA GLY A 175 -7.93 -2.23 -0.74
C GLY A 175 -6.88 -2.50 -1.83
N ASN A 176 -7.27 -2.49 -3.12
CA ASN A 176 -6.40 -2.69 -4.27
C ASN A 176 -6.04 -1.41 -5.04
N GLN A 177 -6.39 -0.23 -4.51
CA GLN A 177 -6.14 1.08 -5.15
C GLN A 177 -4.83 1.75 -4.70
N PHE A 178 -4.16 1.19 -3.69
CA PHE A 178 -2.90 1.71 -3.14
C PHE A 178 -1.81 0.64 -3.17
N GLY A 179 -0.56 1.07 -3.35
CA GLY A 179 0.58 0.17 -3.56
C GLY A 179 1.46 0.00 -2.33
N PHE A 180 1.69 -1.26 -1.93
CA PHE A 180 2.60 -1.66 -0.86
C PHE A 180 3.64 -2.70 -1.31
#